data_AF-A0A2D7LJE9-F1
#
_entry.id   AF-A0A2D7LJE9-F1
#
_cell.length_a   1.000
_cell.length_b   1.000
_cell.length_c   1.000
_cell.angle_alpha   90.00
_cell.angle_beta   90.00
_cell.angle_gamma   90.00
#
_symmetry.space_group_name_H-M   'P 1'
#
loop_
_entity.id
_entity.type
_entity.pdbx_description
1 polymer ?
#
loop_
_entity_poly.entity_id
_entity_poly.type
_entity_poly.pdbx_seq_one_letter_code
_entity_poly.pdbx_strand_id
1 'polypeptide(L)'
;LTAEDYVELKSNHRGTYTRHGEWVKPVFPSNISCQGSPMTPYIFDDRCSFEDAGDALLEWYNVGTEERERCGELGRQFVLNEGRMSSKHLSESFIENIETCFEKWKPRAKYTMEAV
;
A
#
# COMPACT_ATOMS: atom_id res chain seq x y z
N LEU A 1 6.80 6.76 4.46
CA LEU A 1 6.83 6.77 2.98
C LEU A 1 5.92 7.89 2.52
N THR A 2 6.40 8.78 1.67
CA THR A 2 5.54 9.73 0.95
C THR A 2 5.08 9.09 -0.37
N ALA A 3 4.20 9.75 -1.11
CA ALA A 3 3.75 9.27 -2.42
C ALA A 3 4.92 9.13 -3.41
N GLU A 4 5.93 10.01 -3.31
CA GLU A 4 7.11 10.05 -4.15
C GLU A 4 8.03 8.84 -3.91
N ASP A 5 8.15 8.38 -2.66
CA ASP A 5 8.94 7.18 -2.34
C ASP A 5 8.47 5.94 -3.12
N TYR A 6 7.17 5.85 -3.43
CA TYR A 6 6.59 4.73 -4.18
C TYR A 6 6.96 4.74 -5.68
N VAL A 7 7.34 5.90 -6.24
CA VAL A 7 7.76 6.01 -7.65
C VAL A 7 9.08 5.27 -7.87
N GLU A 8 10.03 5.40 -6.94
CA GLU A 8 11.30 4.69 -6.99
C GLU A 8 11.17 3.25 -6.46
N LEU A 9 10.48 3.06 -5.33
CA LEU A 9 10.35 1.76 -4.68
C LEU A 9 9.66 0.74 -5.58
N LYS A 10 8.57 1.12 -6.25
CA LYS A 10 7.66 0.24 -7.02
C LYS A 10 7.04 -0.88 -6.15
N SER A 11 7.82 -1.89 -5.78
CA SER A 11 7.43 -3.00 -4.92
C SER A 11 8.43 -3.17 -3.78
N ASN A 12 7.93 -3.56 -2.60
CA ASN A 12 8.77 -3.89 -1.45
C ASN A 12 9.30 -5.35 -1.48
N HIS A 13 9.31 -6.01 -2.64
CA HIS A 13 9.80 -7.38 -2.81
C HIS A 13 11.18 -7.60 -2.23
N ARG A 14 12.09 -6.63 -2.41
CA ARG A 14 13.47 -6.70 -1.94
C ARG A 14 13.63 -6.43 -0.45
N GLY A 15 12.54 -6.19 0.28
CA GLY A 15 12.59 -5.87 1.70
C GLY A 15 13.29 -4.54 1.98
N THR A 16 13.18 -3.55 1.09
CA THR A 16 13.78 -2.22 1.25
C THR A 16 13.25 -1.51 2.49
N TYR A 17 11.96 -1.69 2.79
CA TYR A 17 11.31 -1.15 3.97
C TYR A 17 10.84 -2.28 4.87
N THR A 18 11.59 -2.48 5.96
CA THR A 18 11.28 -3.46 7.00
C THR A 18 10.76 -2.82 8.28
N ARG A 19 10.74 -1.48 8.36
CA ARG A 19 10.16 -0.77 9.51
C ARG A 19 8.64 -0.82 9.42
N HIS A 20 8.01 -1.23 10.50
CA HIS A 20 6.58 -1.34 10.63
C HIS A 20 6.14 -0.94 12.04
N GLY A 21 4.84 -0.71 12.24
CA GLY A 21 4.29 -0.45 13.57
C GLY A 21 4.46 -1.65 14.50
N GLU A 22 4.50 -1.40 15.81
CA GLU A 22 4.55 -2.47 16.81
C GLU A 22 3.30 -3.37 16.79
N TRP A 23 2.20 -2.88 16.19
CA TRP A 23 0.92 -3.56 16.11
C TRP A 23 0.81 -4.58 14.97
N VAL A 24 1.89 -4.86 14.22
CA VAL A 24 1.89 -5.83 13.12
C VAL A 24 2.99 -6.88 13.25
N LYS A 25 2.72 -8.09 12.73
CA LYS A 25 3.70 -9.16 12.49
C LYS A 25 3.75 -9.40 10.97
N PRO A 26 4.62 -8.67 10.23
CA PRO A 26 4.59 -8.70 8.78
C PRO A 26 5.17 -9.99 8.22
N VAL A 27 4.67 -10.40 7.06
CA VAL A 27 5.25 -11.45 6.23
C VAL A 27 5.75 -10.79 4.96
N PHE A 28 7.06 -10.86 4.72
CA PHE A 28 7.66 -10.25 3.53
C PHE A 28 7.61 -11.22 2.35
N PRO A 29 7.63 -10.71 1.10
CA PRO A 29 7.69 -11.56 -0.07
C PRO A 29 8.92 -12.47 -0.07
N SER A 30 8.72 -13.75 -0.34
CA SER A 30 9.79 -14.74 -0.48
C SER A 30 10.20 -14.94 -1.94
N ASN A 31 9.27 -14.72 -2.89
CA ASN A 31 9.54 -14.92 -4.32
C ASN A 31 8.67 -14.05 -5.23
N ILE A 32 9.16 -13.79 -6.44
CA ILE A 32 8.40 -13.20 -7.55
C ILE A 32 7.88 -14.34 -8.41
N SER A 33 6.57 -14.50 -8.47
CA SER A 33 5.91 -15.57 -9.23
C SER A 33 5.33 -15.05 -10.53
N CYS A 34 5.62 -15.71 -11.65
CA CYS A 34 4.95 -15.41 -12.92
C CYS A 34 3.55 -16.03 -12.92
N GLN A 35 2.53 -15.19 -12.91
CA GLN A 35 1.12 -15.59 -12.93
C GLN A 35 0.53 -15.28 -14.31
N GLY A 36 -0.25 -16.19 -14.86
CA GLY A 36 -0.88 -16.01 -16.16
C GLY A 36 -1.06 -17.33 -16.90
N SER A 37 -1.54 -17.22 -18.13
CA SER A 37 -1.76 -18.35 -19.03
C SER A 37 -1.71 -17.85 -20.47
N PRO A 38 -1.69 -18.72 -21.50
CA PRO A 38 -1.80 -18.25 -22.88
C PRO A 38 -3.06 -17.40 -23.15
N MET A 39 -4.14 -17.57 -22.36
CA MET A 39 -5.38 -16.81 -22.51
C MET A 39 -5.45 -15.53 -21.65
N THR A 40 -4.50 -15.33 -20.73
CA THR A 40 -4.52 -14.21 -19.78
C THR A 40 -3.13 -13.57 -19.69
N PRO A 41 -3.02 -12.22 -19.67
CA PRO A 41 -1.72 -11.57 -19.59
C PRO A 41 -0.85 -12.11 -18.45
N TYR A 42 0.43 -12.32 -18.75
CA TYR A 42 1.40 -12.70 -17.74
C TYR A 42 1.80 -11.49 -16.92
N ILE A 43 1.74 -11.63 -15.59
CA ILE A 43 2.16 -10.64 -14.61
C ILE A 43 3.15 -11.27 -13.62
N PHE A 44 3.99 -10.45 -13.01
CA PHE A 44 4.83 -10.87 -11.90
C PHE A 44 4.18 -10.44 -10.59
N ASP A 45 3.96 -11.39 -9.71
CA ASP A 45 3.23 -11.24 -8.45
C ASP A 45 4.13 -11.65 -7.28
N ASP A 46 4.18 -10.81 -6.26
CA ASP A 46 4.97 -11.06 -5.05
C ASP A 46 4.22 -12.06 -4.16
N ARG A 47 4.89 -13.17 -3.81
CA ARG A 47 4.31 -14.22 -2.95
C ARG A 47 5.02 -14.30 -1.62
N CYS A 48 4.24 -14.55 -0.57
CA CYS A 48 4.78 -14.93 0.73
C CYS A 48 5.01 -16.45 0.81
N SER A 49 5.93 -16.84 1.69
CA SER A 49 6.09 -18.21 2.14
C SER A 49 4.90 -18.61 3.02
N PHE A 50 4.37 -19.82 2.84
CA PHE A 50 3.26 -20.29 3.68
C PHE A 50 3.77 -20.66 5.08
N GLU A 51 5.04 -21.06 5.20
CA GLU A 51 5.73 -21.29 6.46
C GLU A 51 5.83 -19.98 7.26
N ASP A 52 6.29 -18.89 6.64
CA ASP A 52 6.41 -17.58 7.31
C ASP A 52 5.04 -17.05 7.75
N ALA A 53 4.01 -17.26 6.92
CA ALA A 53 2.64 -16.93 7.29
C ALA A 53 2.12 -17.78 8.46
N GLY A 54 2.47 -19.06 8.49
CA GLY A 54 2.17 -19.97 9.61
C GLY A 54 2.82 -19.51 10.91
N ASP A 55 4.11 -19.15 10.86
CA ASP A 55 4.86 -18.66 12.01
C ASP A 55 4.26 -17.36 12.56
N ALA A 56 3.91 -16.41 11.69
CA ALA A 56 3.26 -15.16 12.10
C ALA A 56 1.88 -15.39 12.75
N LEU A 57 1.10 -16.34 12.22
CA LEU A 57 -0.20 -16.72 12.82
C LEU A 57 -0.02 -17.38 14.19
N LEU A 58 0.97 -18.26 14.33
CA LEU A 58 1.30 -18.91 15.60
C LEU A 58 1.79 -17.88 16.63
N GLU A 59 2.58 -16.90 16.22
CA GLU A 59 3.01 -15.79 17.07
C GLU A 59 1.78 -15.01 17.60
N TRP A 60 0.85 -14.63 16.71
CA TRP A 60 -0.40 -13.97 17.11
C TRP A 60 -1.28 -14.82 18.02
N TYR A 61 -1.25 -16.14 17.87
CA TYR A 61 -1.94 -17.04 18.78
C TYR A 61 -1.31 -16.99 20.18
N ASN A 62 0.02 -17.05 20.26
CA ASN A 62 0.78 -17.15 21.50
C ASN A 62 0.85 -15.85 22.32
N VAL A 63 0.79 -14.66 21.69
CA VAL A 63 0.84 -13.37 22.43
C VAL A 63 -0.35 -13.15 23.38
N GLY A 64 -1.45 -13.88 23.21
CA GLY A 64 -2.63 -13.80 24.07
C GLY A 64 -3.58 -12.65 23.73
N THR A 65 -4.74 -12.63 24.41
CA THR A 65 -5.84 -11.71 24.08
C THR A 65 -5.54 -10.26 24.43
N GLU A 66 -4.96 -9.99 25.61
CA GLU A 66 -4.66 -8.62 26.05
C GLU A 66 -3.74 -7.89 25.06
N GLU A 67 -2.66 -8.55 24.64
CA GLU A 67 -1.73 -7.95 23.69
C GLU A 67 -2.32 -7.82 22.28
N ARG A 68 -3.19 -8.74 21.86
CA ARG A 68 -3.93 -8.60 20.60
C ARG A 68 -4.88 -7.41 20.62
N GLU A 69 -5.58 -7.18 21.73
CA GLU A 69 -6.46 -6.02 21.88
C GLU A 69 -5.67 -4.71 21.89
N ARG A 70 -4.54 -4.67 22.61
CA ARG A 70 -3.62 -3.52 22.61
C ARG A 70 -3.11 -3.21 21.20
N CYS A 71 -2.58 -4.21 20.49
CA CYS A 71 -2.13 -4.06 19.11
C CYS A 71 -3.28 -3.65 18.18
N GLY A 72 -4.45 -4.25 18.33
CA GLY A 72 -5.64 -3.91 17.55
C GLY A 72 -6.04 -2.45 17.69
N GLU A 73 -6.02 -1.90 18.91
CA GLU A 73 -6.32 -0.49 19.14
C GLU A 73 -5.22 0.43 18.60
N LEU A 74 -3.94 0.09 18.76
CA LEU A 74 -2.84 0.86 18.15
C LEU A 74 -2.93 0.90 16.63
N GLY A 75 -3.20 -0.24 15.99
CA GLY A 75 -3.41 -0.31 14.55
C GLY A 75 -4.62 0.50 14.10
N ARG A 76 -5.71 0.47 14.88
CA ARG A 76 -6.90 1.30 14.63
C ARG A 76 -6.59 2.79 14.74
N GLN A 77 -5.83 3.21 15.76
CA GLN A 77 -5.41 4.61 15.90
C GLN A 77 -4.53 5.06 14.73
N PHE A 78 -3.63 4.21 14.23
CA PHE A 78 -2.87 4.51 13.03
C PHE A 78 -3.79 4.70 11.82
N VAL A 79 -4.68 3.74 11.53
CA VAL A 79 -5.62 3.76 10.41
C VAL A 79 -6.50 5.01 10.42
N LEU A 80 -7.01 5.38 11.60
CA LEU A 80 -7.90 6.53 11.76
C LEU A 80 -7.18 7.88 11.67
N ASN A 81 -5.89 7.93 12.00
CA ASN A 81 -5.11 9.17 12.07
C ASN A 81 -4.05 9.22 10.96
N GLU A 82 -2.79 8.86 11.27
CA GLU A 82 -1.63 9.00 10.37
C GLU A 82 -1.81 8.25 9.04
N GLY A 83 -2.40 7.06 9.08
CA GLY A 83 -2.68 6.26 7.89
C GLY A 83 -3.77 6.86 7.01
N ARG A 84 -4.62 7.76 7.55
CA ARG A 84 -5.73 8.42 6.83
C ARG A 84 -6.66 7.46 6.08
N MET A 85 -6.79 6.22 6.54
CA MET A 85 -7.58 5.15 5.93
C MET A 85 -9.04 5.18 6.42
N SER A 86 -9.61 6.36 6.60
CA SER A 86 -11.00 6.56 7.01
C SER A 86 -11.81 7.20 5.89
N SER A 87 -13.13 6.97 5.88
CA SER A 87 -14.03 7.57 4.89
C SER A 87 -14.01 9.09 4.91
N LYS A 88 -13.86 9.69 6.11
CA LYS A 88 -13.71 11.13 6.29
C LYS A 88 -12.46 11.65 5.58
N HIS A 89 -11.29 11.09 5.88
CA HIS A 89 -10.04 11.50 5.25
C HIS A 89 -10.02 11.26 3.74
N LEU A 90 -10.62 10.17 3.27
CA LEU A 90 -10.80 9.91 1.84
C LEU A 90 -11.65 11.02 1.18
N SER A 91 -12.77 11.39 1.79
CA SER A 91 -13.69 12.39 1.25
C SER A 91 -13.05 13.78 1.23
N GLU A 92 -12.35 14.16 2.30
CA GLU A 92 -11.59 15.41 2.38
C GLU A 92 -10.52 15.47 1.29
N SER A 93 -9.74 14.39 1.13
CA SER A 93 -8.69 14.33 0.10
C SER A 93 -9.28 14.38 -1.31
N PHE A 94 -10.44 13.76 -1.54
CA PHE A 94 -11.13 13.84 -2.82
C PHE A 94 -11.57 15.27 -3.15
N ILE A 95 -12.21 15.95 -2.21
CA ILE A 95 -12.64 17.35 -2.37
C ILE A 95 -11.42 18.24 -2.67
N GLU A 96 -10.37 18.14 -1.85
CA GLU A 96 -9.15 18.93 -2.02
C GLU A 96 -8.52 18.75 -3.41
N ASN A 97 -8.43 17.50 -3.88
CA ASN A 97 -7.83 17.21 -5.18
C ASN A 97 -8.71 17.68 -6.36
N ILE A 98 -10.04 17.60 -6.24
CA ILE A 98 -10.96 18.11 -7.26
C ILE A 98 -10.88 19.64 -7.34
N GLU A 99 -10.92 20.34 -6.20
CA GLU A 99 -10.77 21.80 -6.16
C GLU A 99 -9.39 22.23 -6.70
N THR A 100 -8.33 21.52 -6.32
CA THR A 100 -6.97 21.74 -6.84
C THR A 100 -6.92 21.56 -8.36
N CYS A 101 -7.63 20.56 -8.90
CA CYS A 101 -7.74 20.34 -10.34
C CYS A 101 -8.43 21.54 -11.00
N PHE A 102 -9.56 22.01 -10.48
CA PHE A 102 -10.24 23.17 -11.05
C PHE A 102 -9.41 24.46 -11.00
N GLU A 103 -8.65 24.69 -9.92
CA GLU A 103 -7.73 25.85 -9.83
C GLU A 103 -6.55 25.75 -10.81
N LYS A 104 -5.93 24.57 -10.92
CA LYS A 104 -4.67 24.40 -11.66
C LYS A 104 -4.88 24.00 -13.12
N TRP A 105 -6.07 23.55 -13.51
CA TRP A 105 -6.33 23.06 -14.85
C TRP A 105 -6.11 24.16 -15.88
N LYS A 106 -5.31 23.84 -16.89
CA LYS A 106 -5.08 24.71 -18.04
C LYS A 106 -5.50 23.95 -19.30
N PRO A 107 -6.39 24.53 -20.13
CA PRO A 107 -6.79 23.88 -21.38
C PRO A 107 -5.57 23.66 -22.27
N ARG A 108 -5.42 22.43 -22.78
CA ARG A 108 -4.41 22.13 -23.80
C ARG A 108 -4.83 22.76 -25.13
N ALA A 109 -3.87 23.29 -25.88
CA ALA A 109 -4.09 23.77 -27.24
C ALA A 109 -4.68 22.66 -28.12
N LYS A 110 -5.70 22.98 -28.91
CA LYS A 110 -6.43 21.99 -29.75
C LYS A 110 -5.55 21.35 -30.82
N TYR A 111 -4.50 22.05 -31.25
CA TYR A 111 -3.60 21.61 -32.31
C TYR A 111 -2.16 21.90 -31.88
N THR A 112 -1.26 20.99 -32.20
CA THR A 112 0.19 21.19 -32.11
C THR A 112 0.67 21.24 -33.54
N MET A 113 1.13 22.40 -34.01
CA MET A 113 1.71 22.52 -35.35
C MET A 113 3.12 21.95 -35.27
N GLU A 114 3.35 20.79 -35.88
CA GLU A 114 4.70 20.28 -36.07
C GLU A 114 5.39 21.10 -37.17
N ALA A 115 6.64 21.49 -36.95
CA ALA A 115 7.44 22.16 -37.97
C ALA A 115 7.86 21.13 -39.02
N VAL A 116 7.57 21.44 -40.29
CA VAL A 116 8.02 20.69 -41.47
C VAL A 116 9.47 21.05 -41.79
#